data_AF-A0A2E6KJR9-F1
#
_entry.id   AF-A0A2E6KJR9-F1
#
_cell.length_a   1.000
_cell.length_b   1.000
_cell.length_c   1.000
_cell.angle_alpha   90.00
_cell.angle_beta   90.00
_cell.angle_gamma   90.00
#
_symmetry.space_group_name_H-M   'P 1'
#
loop_
_entity.id
_entity.type
_entity.pdbx_description
1 polymer ?
#
loop_
_entity_poly.entity_id
_entity_poly.type
_entity_poly.pdbx_seq_one_letter_code
_entity_poly.pdbx_strand_id
1 'polypeptide(L)'
;MIADIFVFLYPVVVLISIAGYLPQIKSLITATSEPDNISIHSWYIWGLSAFLTLGYGLSHLNDFMFNLTAAINFGFVAFTTILIYYNMHFRFSDSKDIVEKVKDIKDEIRVDLKDVVETTAYQADILQLNESQIEA
;
A
#
# COMPACT_ATOMS: atom_id res chain seq x y z
N MET A 1 -9.38 43.77 -8.15
CA MET A 1 -9.55 43.67 -6.69
C MET A 1 -9.73 42.22 -6.22
N ILE A 2 -10.76 41.47 -6.66
CA ILE A 2 -10.92 40.06 -6.26
C ILE A 2 -9.82 39.16 -6.85
N ALA A 3 -9.50 39.32 -8.14
CA ALA A 3 -8.45 38.54 -8.81
C ALA A 3 -7.08 38.71 -8.14
N ASP A 4 -6.75 39.93 -7.72
CA ASP A 4 -5.46 40.26 -7.09
C ASP A 4 -5.27 39.54 -5.74
N ILE A 5 -6.37 39.30 -5.01
CA ILE A 5 -6.35 38.53 -3.75
C ILE A 5 -5.98 37.07 -4.04
N PHE A 6 -6.55 36.45 -5.06
CA PHE A 6 -6.23 35.07 -5.41
C PHE A 6 -4.79 34.90 -5.90
N VAL A 7 -4.26 35.88 -6.63
CA VAL A 7 -2.85 35.91 -7.03
C VAL A 7 -1.93 36.02 -5.81
N PHE A 8 -2.28 36.88 -4.84
CA PHE A 8 -1.53 37.02 -3.59
C PHE A 8 -1.56 35.76 -2.71
N LEU A 9 -2.62 34.95 -2.80
CA LEU A 9 -2.78 33.72 -2.01
C LEU A 9 -2.06 32.49 -2.61
N TYR A 10 -1.58 32.53 -3.86
CA TYR A 10 -0.89 31.38 -4.48
C TYR A 10 0.29 30.83 -3.65
N PRO A 11 1.18 31.65 -3.09
CA PRO A 11 2.24 31.15 -2.22
C PRO A 11 1.73 30.42 -0.97
N VAL A 12 0.56 30.82 -0.46
CA VAL A 12 -0.07 30.14 0.69
C VAL A 12 -0.50 28.72 0.29
N VAL A 13 -0.99 28.53 -0.93
CA VAL A 13 -1.32 27.20 -1.47
C VAL A 13 -0.09 26.29 -1.51
N VAL A 14 1.08 26.84 -1.85
CA VAL A 14 2.35 26.11 -1.81
C VAL A 14 2.69 25.67 -0.39
N LEU A 15 2.58 26.56 0.59
CA LEU A 15 2.86 26.25 1.99
C LEU A 15 1.89 25.19 2.55
N ILE A 16 0.60 25.28 2.22
CA ILE A 16 -0.41 24.30 2.60
C ILE A 16 -0.09 22.94 1.96
N SER A 17 0.28 22.93 0.67
CA SER A 17 0.68 21.71 -0.04
C SER A 17 1.87 21.04 0.66
N ILE A 18 2.92 21.82 0.96
CA ILE A 18 4.11 21.35 1.69
C ILE A 18 3.68 20.74 3.04
N ALA A 19 2.88 21.45 3.83
CA ALA A 19 2.40 20.98 5.12
C ALA A 19 1.56 19.69 5.02
N GLY A 20 0.82 19.51 3.92
CA GLY A 20 0.03 18.31 3.65
C GLY A 20 0.87 17.10 3.23
N TYR A 21 1.89 17.29 2.38
CA TYR A 21 2.70 16.18 1.85
C TYR A 21 3.81 15.73 2.80
N LEU A 22 4.39 16.63 3.60
CA LEU A 22 5.52 16.30 4.49
C LEU A 22 5.24 15.13 5.45
N PRO A 23 4.10 15.10 6.18
CA PRO A 23 3.80 13.99 7.10
C PRO A 23 3.73 12.65 6.38
N GLN A 24 3.14 12.62 5.17
CA GLN A 24 3.02 11.42 4.35
C GLN A 24 4.39 10.94 3.86
N ILE A 25 5.22 11.85 3.35
CA ILE A 25 6.58 11.55 2.90
C ILE A 25 7.42 11.03 4.07
N LYS A 26 7.36 11.69 5.22
CA LYS A 26 8.09 11.25 6.43
C LYS A 26 7.67 9.84 6.82
N SER A 27 6.36 9.58 6.88
CA SER A 27 5.81 8.26 7.19
C SER A 27 6.34 7.18 6.24
N LEU A 28 6.35 7.45 4.93
CA LEU A 28 6.86 6.52 3.92
C LEU A 28 8.37 6.27 4.03
N ILE A 29 9.16 7.30 4.32
CA ILE A 29 10.62 7.14 4.49
C ILE A 29 10.93 6.33 5.75
N THR A 30 10.24 6.61 6.86
CA THR A 30 10.48 5.94 8.15
C THR A 30 9.70 4.65 8.34
N ALA A 31 8.94 4.20 7.33
CA ALA A 31 8.12 3.00 7.42
C ALA A 31 8.99 1.76 7.72
N THR A 32 8.51 0.93 8.65
CA THR A 32 9.14 -0.36 9.00
C THR A 32 8.41 -1.57 8.40
N SER A 33 7.22 -1.34 7.84
CA SER A 33 6.38 -2.33 7.17
C SER A 33 5.74 -1.71 5.93
N GLU A 34 5.18 -2.57 5.07
CA GLU A 34 4.41 -2.12 3.92
C GLU A 34 3.20 -1.27 4.39
N PRO A 35 2.88 -0.16 3.70
CA PRO A 35 1.72 0.64 4.04
C PRO A 35 0.42 -0.02 3.56
N ASP A 36 -0.35 -0.60 4.48
CA ASP A 36 -1.62 -1.29 4.17
C ASP A 36 -2.77 -0.35 3.76
N ASN A 37 -2.73 0.92 4.18
CA ASN A 37 -3.83 1.87 4.03
C ASN A 37 -3.62 2.92 2.94
N ILE A 38 -2.69 2.69 2.00
CA ILE A 38 -2.37 3.66 0.94
C ILE A 38 -2.73 3.08 -0.42
N SER A 39 -3.76 3.66 -1.06
CA SER A 39 -4.17 3.29 -2.42
C SER A 39 -3.24 3.95 -3.46
N ILE A 40 -2.37 3.16 -4.09
CA ILE A 40 -1.51 3.65 -5.18
C ILE A 40 -2.31 4.20 -6.36
N HIS A 41 -3.51 3.68 -6.61
CA HIS A 41 -4.42 4.18 -7.65
C HIS A 41 -4.84 5.62 -7.40
N SER A 42 -5.13 5.97 -6.15
CA SER A 42 -5.45 7.36 -5.77
C SER A 42 -4.27 8.29 -6.08
N TRP A 43 -3.05 7.86 -5.80
CA TRP A 43 -1.84 8.64 -6.09
C TRP A 43 -1.55 8.79 -7.59
N TYR A 44 -1.89 7.79 -8.41
CA TYR A 44 -1.84 7.95 -9.88
C TYR A 44 -2.87 8.95 -10.39
N ILE A 45 -4.10 8.92 -9.86
CA ILE A 45 -5.14 9.90 -10.24
C ILE A 45 -4.68 11.31 -9.86
N TRP A 46 -4.13 11.48 -8.66
CA TRP A 46 -3.61 12.77 -8.20
C TRP A 46 -2.41 13.22 -9.04
N GLY A 47 -1.50 12.30 -9.39
CA GLY A 47 -0.36 12.59 -10.26
C GLY A 47 -0.80 13.05 -11.64
N LEU A 48 -1.77 12.37 -12.25
CA LEU A 48 -2.34 12.75 -13.54
C LEU A 48 -3.03 14.12 -13.47
N SER A 49 -3.81 14.37 -12.42
CA SER A 49 -4.46 15.66 -12.19
C SER A 49 -3.45 16.80 -12.05
N ALA A 50 -2.40 16.60 -11.26
CA ALA A 50 -1.33 17.59 -11.09
C ALA A 50 -0.55 17.82 -12.40
N PHE A 51 -0.28 16.76 -13.17
CA PHE A 51 0.35 16.86 -14.49
C PHE A 51 -0.50 17.68 -15.47
N LEU A 52 -1.80 17.38 -15.57
CA LEU A 52 -2.73 18.13 -16.43
C LEU A 52 -2.84 19.60 -16.00
N THR A 53 -2.88 19.86 -14.70
CA THR A 53 -2.92 21.22 -14.14
C THR A 53 -1.68 22.02 -14.52
N LEU A 54 -0.49 21.43 -14.37
CA LEU A 54 0.76 22.05 -14.76
C LEU A 54 0.83 22.28 -16.28
N GLY A 55 0.46 21.28 -17.09
CA GLY A 55 0.43 21.41 -18.54
C GLY A 55 -0.52 22.52 -19.01
N TYR A 56 -1.70 22.61 -18.42
CA TYR A 56 -2.65 23.69 -18.71
C TYR A 56 -2.08 25.06 -18.34
N GLY A 57 -1.46 25.18 -17.16
CA GLY A 57 -0.80 26.40 -16.71
C GLY A 57 0.27 26.90 -17.67
N LEU A 58 1.16 26.00 -18.09
CA LEU A 58 2.28 26.30 -18.97
C LEU A 58 1.83 26.66 -20.39
N SER A 59 0.76 26.03 -20.89
CA SER A 59 0.32 26.24 -22.27
C SER A 59 -0.70 27.38 -22.45
N HIS A 60 -1.53 27.68 -21.44
CA HIS A 60 -2.68 28.59 -21.63
C HIS A 60 -2.71 29.79 -20.68
N LEU A 61 -2.31 29.64 -19.42
CA LEU A 61 -2.45 30.70 -18.42
C LEU A 61 -1.30 31.72 -18.45
N ASN A 62 -0.07 31.29 -18.81
CA ASN A 62 1.15 32.12 -18.77
C ASN A 62 1.38 32.85 -17.42
N ASP A 63 0.76 32.39 -16.34
CA ASP A 63 0.94 32.92 -14.99
C ASP A 63 2.09 32.18 -14.30
N PHE A 64 3.18 32.91 -14.04
CA PHE A 64 4.37 32.35 -13.41
C PHE A 64 4.10 31.81 -12.00
N MET A 65 3.28 32.49 -11.19
CA MET A 65 3.00 32.06 -9.81
C MET A 65 2.12 30.82 -9.79
N PHE A 66 1.13 30.75 -10.66
CA PHE A 66 0.35 29.53 -10.86
C PHE A 66 1.24 28.37 -11.30
N ASN A 67 2.09 28.59 -12.31
CA ASN A 67 2.98 27.56 -12.85
C ASN A 67 3.98 27.04 -11.82
N LEU A 68 4.57 27.93 -11.03
CA LEU A 68 5.45 27.55 -9.93
C LEU A 68 4.71 26.71 -8.89
N THR A 69 3.50 27.13 -8.51
CA THR A 69 2.65 26.41 -7.55
C THR A 69 2.29 25.02 -8.06
N ALA A 70 1.84 24.93 -9.32
CA ALA A 70 1.48 23.67 -9.97
C ALA A 70 2.70 22.75 -10.11
N ALA A 71 3.88 23.28 -10.43
CA ALA A 71 5.12 22.51 -10.55
C ALA A 71 5.56 21.94 -9.20
N ILE A 72 5.50 22.73 -8.13
CA ILE A 72 5.81 22.26 -6.77
C ILE A 72 4.82 21.16 -6.35
N ASN A 73 3.52 21.37 -6.56
CA ASN A 73 2.51 20.36 -6.25
C ASN A 73 2.74 19.06 -7.02
N PHE A 74 2.98 19.15 -8.33
CA PHE A 74 3.31 17.99 -9.17
C PHE A 74 4.57 17.27 -8.66
N GLY A 75 5.61 18.01 -8.29
CA GLY A 75 6.84 17.45 -7.73
C GLY A 75 6.59 16.65 -6.44
N PHE A 76 5.81 17.18 -5.50
CA PHE A 76 5.47 16.49 -4.26
C PHE A 76 4.62 15.24 -4.49
N VAL A 77 3.61 15.32 -5.37
CA VAL A 77 2.78 14.17 -5.70
C VAL A 77 3.62 13.09 -6.38
N ALA A 78 4.41 13.44 -7.39
CA ALA A 78 5.29 12.51 -8.10
C ALA A 78 6.28 11.82 -7.14
N PHE A 79 6.93 12.60 -6.27
CA PHE A 79 7.85 12.07 -5.27
C PHE A 79 7.17 11.12 -4.29
N THR A 80 5.98 11.48 -3.81
CA THR A 80 5.21 10.62 -2.89
C THR A 80 4.77 9.32 -3.58
N THR A 81 4.28 9.40 -4.83
CA THR A 81 3.92 8.22 -5.63
C THR A 81 5.11 7.29 -5.83
N ILE A 82 6.29 7.84 -6.14
CA ILE A 82 7.53 7.05 -6.28
C ILE A 82 7.89 6.35 -4.96
N LEU A 83 7.80 7.06 -3.82
CA LEU A 83 8.07 6.47 -2.52
C LEU A 83 7.09 5.34 -2.17
N ILE A 84 5.81 5.50 -2.48
CA ILE A 84 4.80 4.45 -2.28
C ILE A 84 5.15 3.24 -3.14
N TYR A 85 5.39 3.45 -4.43
CA TYR A 85 5.76 2.38 -5.36
C TYR A 85 7.04 1.65 -4.90
N TYR A 86 8.06 2.40 -4.50
CA TYR A 86 9.31 1.85 -3.98
C TYR A 86 9.12 1.03 -2.71
N ASN A 87 8.34 1.53 -1.75
CA ASN A 87 8.07 0.81 -0.52
C ASN A 87 7.28 -0.48 -0.76
N MET A 88 6.23 -0.44 -1.60
CA MET A 88 5.36 -1.59 -1.88
C MET A 88 6.05 -2.71 -2.68
N HIS A 89 6.94 -2.35 -3.61
CA HIS A 89 7.52 -3.31 -4.56
C HIS A 89 8.98 -3.66 -4.33
N PHE A 90 9.79 -2.77 -3.75
CA PHE A 90 11.23 -3.01 -3.61
C PHE A 90 11.65 -3.17 -2.16
N ARG A 91 11.23 -2.24 -1.27
CA ARG A 91 11.72 -2.23 0.11
C ARG A 91 11.23 -3.41 0.95
N PHE A 92 9.96 -3.79 0.79
CA PHE A 92 9.33 -4.85 1.58
C PHE A 92 9.07 -6.13 0.78
N SER A 93 9.67 -6.28 -0.40
CA SER A 93 9.49 -7.48 -1.25
C SER A 93 9.94 -8.75 -0.53
N ASP A 94 11.12 -8.74 0.11
CA ASP A 94 11.65 -9.92 0.80
C ASP A 94 10.76 -10.41 1.94
N SER A 95 10.02 -9.49 2.57
CA SER A 95 9.06 -9.85 3.63
C SER A 95 7.84 -10.59 3.08
N LYS A 96 7.41 -10.27 1.85
CA LYS A 96 6.29 -10.98 1.18
C LYS A 96 6.66 -12.42 0.89
N ASP A 97 7.86 -12.64 0.34
CA ASP A 97 8.35 -13.98 0.01
C ASP A 97 8.44 -14.89 1.26
N ILE A 98 8.82 -14.32 2.41
CA ILE A 98 8.86 -15.06 3.68
C ILE A 98 7.45 -15.39 4.16
N VAL A 99 6.53 -14.41 4.14
CA VAL A 99 5.15 -14.62 4.59
C VAL A 99 4.43 -15.66 3.72
N GLU A 100 4.67 -15.64 2.41
CA GLU A 100 4.11 -16.62 1.47
C GLU A 100 4.65 -18.03 1.73
N LYS A 101 5.97 -18.19 1.90
CA LYS A 101 6.57 -19.48 2.30
C LYS A 101 6.03 -20.01 3.64
N VAL A 102 5.85 -19.13 4.63
CA VAL A 102 5.31 -19.52 5.94
C VAL A 102 3.85 -19.97 5.81
N LYS A 103 3.08 -19.33 4.93
CA LYS A 103 1.69 -19.72 4.64
C LYS A 103 1.65 -21.09 3.98
N ASP A 104 2.51 -21.35 2.99
CA ASP A 104 2.59 -22.65 2.31
C ASP A 104 2.94 -23.77 3.30
N ILE A 105 3.95 -23.56 4.15
CA ILE A 105 4.33 -24.53 5.20
C ILE A 105 3.17 -24.79 6.17
N LYS A 106 2.44 -23.75 6.55
CA LYS A 106 1.29 -23.89 7.46
C LYS A 106 0.16 -24.70 6.84
N ASP A 107 -0.09 -24.50 5.55
CA ASP A 107 -1.11 -25.24 4.81
C ASP A 107 -0.69 -26.70 4.59
N GLU A 108 0.61 -26.97 4.33
CA GLU A 108 1.19 -28.32 4.26
C GLU A 108 1.04 -29.07 5.60
N ILE A 109 1.47 -28.47 6.72
CA ILE A 109 1.33 -29.06 8.07
C ILE A 109 -0.13 -29.33 8.41
N ARG A 110 -1.05 -28.47 7.97
CA ARG A 110 -2.50 -28.67 8.20
C ARG A 110 -3.03 -29.89 7.47
N VAL A 111 -2.56 -30.17 6.26
CA VAL A 111 -2.95 -31.36 5.50
C VAL A 111 -2.42 -32.62 6.20
N ASP A 112 -1.14 -32.63 6.54
CA ASP A 112 -0.51 -33.79 7.21
C ASP A 112 -1.19 -34.12 8.55
N LEU A 113 -1.52 -33.09 9.35
CA LEU A 113 -2.24 -33.28 10.61
C LEU A 113 -3.62 -33.88 10.40
N LYS A 114 -4.31 -33.51 9.33
CA LYS A 114 -5.64 -34.04 9.03
C LYS A 114 -5.55 -35.54 8.70
N ASP A 115 -4.58 -35.93 7.89
CA ASP A 115 -4.35 -37.33 7.52
C ASP A 115 -3.97 -38.20 8.72
N VAL A 116 -3.13 -37.67 9.62
CA VAL A 116 -2.78 -38.34 10.88
C VAL A 116 -4.00 -38.53 11.76
N VAL A 117 -4.84 -37.50 11.93
CA VAL A 117 -6.06 -37.57 12.74
C VAL A 117 -7.04 -38.61 12.17
N GLU A 118 -7.26 -38.62 10.85
CA GLU A 118 -8.14 -39.60 10.20
C GLU A 118 -7.62 -41.03 10.36
N THR A 119 -6.30 -41.24 10.19
CA THR A 119 -5.68 -42.57 10.38
C THR A 119 -5.80 -43.06 11.82
N THR A 120 -5.61 -42.16 12.80
CA THR A 120 -5.69 -42.50 14.23
C THR A 120 -7.12 -42.82 14.64
N ALA A 121 -8.10 -42.08 14.12
CA ALA A 121 -9.52 -42.38 14.34
C ALA A 121 -9.91 -43.76 13.80
N TYR A 122 -9.46 -44.09 12.58
CA TYR A 122 -9.70 -45.41 11.98
C TYR A 122 -9.10 -46.55 12.80
N GLN A 123 -7.88 -46.38 13.33
CA GLN A 123 -7.25 -47.40 14.19
C GLN A 123 -8.00 -47.58 15.52
N ALA A 124 -8.52 -46.50 16.10
CA ALA A 124 -9.32 -46.56 17.32
C ALA A 124 -10.63 -47.34 17.10
N ASP A 125 -11.31 -47.13 15.98
CA ASP A 125 -12.53 -47.85 15.62
C ASP A 125 -12.28 -49.36 15.44
N ILE A 126 -11.17 -49.75 14.81
CA ILE A 126 -10.78 -51.17 14.68
C ILE A 126 -10.52 -51.81 16.04
N LEU A 127 -9.85 -51.10 16.95
CA LEU A 127 -9.55 -51.60 18.29
C LEU A 127 -10.83 -51.86 19.08
N GLN A 128 -11.80 -50.94 19.06
CA GLN A 128 -13.09 -51.12 19.74
C GLN A 128 -13.89 -52.30 19.16
N LEU A 129 -13.87 -52.48 17.84
CA LEU A 129 -14.49 -53.63 17.19
C LEU A 129 -13.88 -54.95 17.66
N ASN A 130 -12.54 -55.03 17.73
CA ASN A 130 -11.86 -56.24 18.19
C ASN A 130 -12.13 -56.55 19.67
N GLU A 131 -12.15 -55.53 20.55
CA GLU A 131 -12.50 -55.72 21.96
C GLU A 131 -13.92 -56.26 22.13
N SER A 132 -14.90 -55.72 21.38
CA SER A 132 -16.28 -56.20 21.43
C SER A 132 -16.47 -57.65 20.96
N GLN A 133 -15.61 -58.14 20.07
CA GLN A 133 -15.65 -59.53 19.60
C GLN A 133 -15.04 -60.52 20.58
N ILE A 134 -14.16 -60.08 21.49
CA ILE A 134 -13.55 -60.93 22.52
C ILE A 134 -14.50 -61.14 23.70
N GLU A 135 -15.41 -60.20 23.96
CA GLU A 135 -16.38 -60.26 25.06
C GLU A 135 -17.69 -61.02 24.73
N ALA A 136 -17.91 -61.37 23.45
CA ALA A 136 -19.11 -62.06 22.95
C ALA A 136 -18.91 -63.58 22.84
#